data_AF-A0A5E6NT96-F1
#
_entry.id   AF-A0A5E6NT96-F1
#
_cell.length_a   1.000
_cell.length_b   1.000
_cell.length_c   1.000
_cell.angle_alpha   90.00
_cell.angle_beta   90.00
_cell.angle_gamma   90.00
#
_symmetry.space_group_name_H-M   'P 1'
#
loop_
_entity.id
_entity.type
_entity.pdbx_description
1 polymer ?
#
loop_
_entity_poly.entity_id
_entity_poly.type
_entity_poly.pdbx_seq_one_letter_code
_entity_poly.pdbx_strand_id
1 'polypeptide(L)'
;MTMYLLFLVSINFGGALIDFFDIATGVIFVDGVANVLNAIGIPKLLVVIIADGMGGGIQVVATFIPIIAALYLFLTLLEEVGYMARAAFVMDKFMRRIGLSGKAFIPLIVGFGCNVPGIMAARTLDTHRERVTTVLMSPFMSCGARLAVYALLQLHFFQSVVKTLYLLCM
;
A
#
# COMPACT_ATOMS: atom_id res chain seq x y z
N MET A 1 -1.54 -4.21 -20.66
CA MET A 1 -2.48 -3.09 -20.89
C MET A 1 -3.62 -3.10 -19.89
N THR A 2 -4.32 -4.22 -19.69
CA THR A 2 -5.41 -4.37 -18.69
C THR A 2 -4.97 -4.16 -17.23
N MET A 3 -3.81 -4.69 -16.83
CA MET A 3 -3.26 -4.48 -15.48
C MET A 3 -2.92 -3.00 -15.18
N TYR A 4 -2.45 -2.26 -16.19
CA TYR A 4 -2.14 -0.83 -16.07
C TYR A 4 -3.40 0.02 -15.92
N LEU A 5 -4.45 -0.29 -16.70
CA LEU A 5 -5.76 0.36 -16.58
C LEU A 5 -6.39 0.11 -15.21
N LEU A 6 -6.30 -1.12 -14.68
CA LEU A 6 -6.78 -1.43 -13.34
C LEU A 6 -6.04 -0.64 -12.27
N PHE A 7 -4.73 -0.51 -12.39
CA PHE A 7 -3.92 0.27 -11.48
C PHE A 7 -4.29 1.77 -11.53
N LEU A 8 -4.49 2.33 -12.73
CA LEU A 8 -4.90 3.72 -12.91
C LEU A 8 -6.31 4.00 -12.36
N VAL A 9 -7.26 3.09 -12.56
CA VAL A 9 -8.63 3.22 -12.07
C VAL A 9 -8.66 3.08 -10.54
N SER A 10 -7.93 2.11 -9.97
CA SER A 10 -7.79 1.97 -8.51
C SER A 10 -7.14 3.19 -7.86
N ILE A 11 -6.10 3.76 -8.47
CA ILE A 11 -5.43 4.94 -7.92
C ILE A 11 -6.30 6.20 -8.05
N ASN A 12 -7.01 6.40 -9.16
CA ASN A 12 -7.89 7.56 -9.30
C ASN A 12 -9.08 7.50 -8.33
N PHE A 13 -9.68 6.32 -8.20
CA PHE A 13 -10.82 6.13 -7.30
C PHE A 13 -10.39 6.15 -5.82
N GLY A 14 -9.25 5.52 -5.52
CA GLY A 14 -8.64 5.57 -4.19
C GLY A 14 -8.24 6.99 -3.80
N GLY A 15 -7.59 7.72 -4.71
CA GLY A 15 -7.20 9.13 -4.54
C GLY A 15 -8.36 10.02 -4.13
N ALA A 16 -9.50 9.90 -4.81
CA ALA A 16 -10.69 10.69 -4.50
C ALA A 16 -11.23 10.45 -3.08
N LEU A 17 -11.10 9.23 -2.53
CA LEU A 17 -11.48 8.95 -1.14
C LEU A 17 -10.39 9.36 -0.13
N ILE A 18 -9.11 9.34 -0.51
CA ILE A 18 -8.00 9.76 0.35
C ILE A 18 -8.20 11.22 0.74
N ASP A 19 -8.44 12.10 -0.22
CA ASP A 19 -8.54 13.55 0.03
C ASP A 19 -9.65 13.88 1.05
N PHE A 20 -10.76 13.14 1.00
CA PHE A 20 -11.86 13.31 1.95
C PHE A 20 -11.46 12.90 3.38
N PHE A 21 -10.81 11.74 3.54
CA PHE A 21 -10.37 11.26 4.84
C PHE A 21 -9.18 12.06 5.38
N ASP A 22 -8.32 12.58 4.50
CA ASP A 22 -7.17 13.40 4.86
C ASP A 22 -7.61 14.73 5.48
N ILE A 23 -8.53 15.43 4.80
CA ILE A 23 -9.10 16.69 5.29
C ILE A 23 -9.90 16.47 6.58
N ALA A 24 -10.75 15.44 6.64
CA ALA A 24 -11.57 15.17 7.81
C ALA A 24 -10.72 14.81 9.04
N THR A 25 -9.68 13.98 8.87
CA THR A 25 -8.83 13.55 9.99
C THR A 25 -7.83 14.64 10.38
N GLY A 26 -7.31 15.42 9.42
CA GLY A 26 -6.45 16.57 9.70
C GLY A 26 -7.15 17.63 10.55
N VAL A 27 -8.37 18.03 10.18
CA VAL A 27 -9.13 19.06 10.93
C VAL A 27 -9.51 18.58 12.34
N ILE A 28 -9.85 17.30 12.51
CA ILE A 28 -10.32 16.76 13.80
C ILE A 28 -9.15 16.42 14.73
N PHE A 29 -8.13 15.72 14.23
CA PHE A 29 -7.06 15.17 15.06
C PHE A 29 -5.80 16.03 15.12
N VAL A 30 -5.51 16.85 14.09
CA VAL A 30 -4.33 17.73 14.08
C VAL A 30 -4.75 19.11 14.56
N ASP A 31 -5.62 19.79 13.81
CA ASP A 31 -6.03 21.17 14.12
C ASP A 31 -6.91 21.23 15.38
N GLY A 32 -7.83 20.28 15.55
CA GLY A 32 -8.71 20.19 16.72
C GLY A 32 -7.95 19.96 18.02
N VAL A 33 -6.98 19.02 18.02
CA VAL A 33 -6.14 18.74 19.18
C VAL A 33 -5.17 19.89 19.45
N ALA A 34 -4.57 20.49 18.41
CA ALA A 34 -3.70 21.64 18.54
C ALA A 34 -4.41 22.85 19.17
N ASN A 35 -5.66 23.13 18.76
CA ASN A 35 -6.43 24.25 19.28
C ASN A 35 -6.83 24.05 20.76
N VAL A 36 -7.25 22.84 21.14
CA VAL A 36 -7.58 22.51 22.55
C VAL A 36 -6.33 22.59 23.42
N LEU A 37 -5.19 22.09 22.94
CA LEU A 37 -3.95 22.03 23.72
C LEU A 37 -3.30 23.41 23.88
N ASN A 38 -3.41 24.28 22.87
CA ASN A 38 -3.02 25.69 22.97
C ASN A 38 -3.93 26.48 23.92
N ALA A 39 -5.23 26.17 23.99
CA ALA A 39 -6.16 26.81 24.92
C ALA A 39 -5.86 26.48 26.40
N ILE A 40 -5.20 25.34 26.67
CA ILE A 40 -4.79 24.90 28.01
C ILE A 40 -3.42 25.51 28.42
N GLY A 41 -2.74 26.21 27.51
CA GLY A 41 -1.47 26.91 27.80
C GLY A 41 -0.24 26.00 27.88
N ILE A 42 -0.30 24.83 27.24
CA ILE A 42 0.80 23.86 27.22
C ILE A 42 1.96 24.36 26.34
N PRO A 43 3.24 24.10 26.69
CA PRO A 43 4.38 24.49 25.86
C PRO A 43 4.26 23.98 24.41
N LYS A 44 4.57 24.86 23.45
CA LYS A 44 4.49 24.59 22.00
C LYS A 44 5.16 23.30 21.55
N LEU A 45 6.25 22.89 22.21
CA LEU A 45 6.95 21.64 21.90
C LEU A 45 6.07 20.40 22.12
N LEU A 46 5.28 20.38 23.20
CA LEU A 46 4.41 19.25 23.52
C LEU A 46 3.18 19.21 22.61
N VAL A 47 2.71 20.39 22.18
CA VAL A 47 1.64 20.54 21.19
C VAL A 47 2.06 19.97 19.84
N VAL A 48 3.26 20.30 19.35
CA VAL A 48 3.78 19.76 18.08
C VAL A 48 3.96 18.24 18.15
N ILE A 49 4.54 17.71 19.24
CA ILE A 49 4.75 16.26 19.37
C ILE A 49 3.43 15.49 19.41
N ILE A 50 2.39 16.02 20.07
CA ILE A 50 1.10 15.32 20.21
C ILE A 50 0.22 15.55 18.97
N ALA A 51 0.06 16.79 18.52
CA ALA A 51 -0.81 17.12 17.39
C ALA A 51 -0.19 16.69 16.05
N ASP A 52 1.04 17.10 15.74
CA ASP A 52 1.68 16.73 14.47
C ASP A 52 2.27 15.32 14.50
N GLY A 53 2.77 14.86 15.65
CA GLY A 53 3.32 13.52 15.78
C GLY A 53 2.26 12.43 15.88
N MET A 54 1.43 12.45 16.93
CA MET A 54 0.38 11.43 17.10
C MET A 54 -0.81 11.67 16.17
N GLY A 55 -1.28 12.92 16.06
CA GLY A 55 -2.39 13.28 15.18
C GLY A 55 -2.04 13.07 13.70
N GLY A 56 -0.85 13.49 13.27
CA GLY A 56 -0.34 13.21 11.92
C GLY A 56 -0.20 11.71 11.65
N GLY A 57 0.26 10.91 12.63
CA GLY A 57 0.29 9.45 12.53
C GLY A 57 -1.10 8.84 12.33
N ILE A 58 -2.10 9.29 13.09
CA ILE A 58 -3.50 8.83 12.97
C ILE A 58 -4.09 9.24 11.62
N GLN A 59 -3.80 10.45 11.14
CA GLN A 59 -4.21 10.93 9.82
C GLN A 59 -3.66 10.04 8.69
N VAL A 60 -2.38 9.67 8.77
CA VAL A 60 -1.77 8.74 7.80
C VAL A 60 -2.45 7.39 7.85
N VAL A 61 -2.68 6.81 9.04
CA VAL A 61 -3.35 5.50 9.14
C VAL A 61 -4.80 5.56 8.63
N ALA A 62 -5.52 6.64 8.92
CA ALA A 62 -6.90 6.83 8.49
C ALA A 62 -7.03 6.93 6.96
N THR A 63 -6.08 7.58 6.28
CA THR A 63 -6.07 7.69 4.81
C THR A 63 -5.72 6.37 4.10
N PHE A 64 -5.06 5.43 4.77
CA PHE A 64 -4.81 4.09 4.21
C PHE A 64 -6.05 3.18 4.17
N ILE A 65 -7.02 3.38 5.06
CA ILE A 65 -8.25 2.56 5.14
C ILE A 65 -9.05 2.60 3.82
N PRO A 66 -9.42 3.77 3.26
CA PRO A 66 -10.19 3.82 2.01
C PRO A 66 -9.43 3.24 0.82
N ILE A 67 -8.11 3.42 0.77
CA ILE A 67 -7.25 2.81 -0.26
C ILE A 67 -7.37 1.28 -0.23
N ILE A 68 -7.20 0.68 0.94
CA ILE A 68 -7.23 -0.77 1.09
C ILE A 68 -8.64 -1.30 0.78
N ALA A 69 -9.68 -0.58 1.23
CA ALA A 69 -11.07 -0.94 0.94
C ALA A 69 -11.38 -0.91 -0.57
N ALA A 70 -10.96 0.16 -1.27
CA ALA A 70 -11.11 0.26 -2.71
C ALA A 70 -10.33 -0.85 -3.46
N LEU A 71 -9.08 -1.11 -3.04
CA LEU A 71 -8.26 -2.17 -3.62
C LEU A 71 -8.90 -3.55 -3.44
N TYR A 72 -9.45 -3.83 -2.26
CA TYR A 72 -10.15 -5.09 -1.99
C TYR A 72 -11.45 -5.22 -2.80
N LEU A 73 -12.21 -4.13 -2.92
CA LEU A 73 -13.42 -4.08 -3.75
C LEU A 73 -13.13 -4.37 -5.23
N PHE A 74 -12.07 -3.78 -5.79
CA PHE A 74 -11.64 -4.07 -7.15
C PHE A 74 -11.09 -5.49 -7.32
N LEU A 75 -10.39 -6.05 -6.31
CA LEU A 75 -9.95 -7.44 -6.33
C LEU A 75 -11.13 -8.41 -6.36
N THR A 76 -12.15 -8.19 -5.52
CA THR A 76 -13.38 -9.00 -5.52
C THR A 76 -14.10 -8.89 -6.85
N LEU A 77 -14.25 -7.68 -7.41
CA LEU A 77 -14.82 -7.52 -8.75
C LEU A 77 -14.01 -8.27 -9.82
N LEU A 78 -12.68 -8.25 -9.75
CA LEU A 78 -11.83 -9.01 -10.69
C LEU A 78 -12.02 -10.53 -10.59
N GLU A 79 -12.23 -11.02 -9.37
CA GLU A 79 -12.53 -12.40 -9.08
C GLU A 79 -13.88 -12.79 -9.67
N GLU A 80 -14.90 -11.94 -9.50
CA GLU A 80 -16.26 -12.15 -10.01
C GLU A 80 -16.37 -12.07 -11.55
N VAL A 81 -15.58 -11.21 -12.21
CA VAL A 81 -15.57 -11.09 -13.69
C VAL A 81 -14.90 -12.31 -14.37
N GLY A 82 -14.34 -13.25 -13.59
CA GLY A 82 -13.73 -14.48 -14.12
C GLY A 82 -12.43 -14.25 -14.89
N TYR A 83 -11.86 -13.03 -14.85
CA TYR A 83 -10.61 -12.69 -15.52
C TYR A 83 -9.42 -13.41 -14.88
N MET A 84 -9.46 -13.64 -13.57
CA MET A 84 -8.49 -14.45 -12.82
C MET A 84 -8.40 -15.90 -13.33
N ALA A 85 -9.54 -16.50 -13.68
CA ALA A 85 -9.59 -17.87 -14.24
C ALA A 85 -8.96 -17.95 -15.65
N ARG A 86 -9.17 -16.91 -16.49
CA ARG A 86 -8.62 -16.87 -17.85
C ARG A 86 -7.13 -16.51 -17.89
N ALA A 87 -6.68 -15.63 -16.99
CA ALA A 87 -5.27 -15.23 -16.87
C ALA A 87 -4.39 -16.35 -16.30
N ALA A 88 -4.91 -17.13 -15.33
CA ALA A 88 -4.20 -18.29 -14.79
C ALA A 88 -3.91 -19.35 -15.86
N PHE A 89 -4.86 -19.59 -16.78
CA PHE A 89 -4.70 -20.58 -17.86
C PHE A 89 -3.61 -20.21 -18.89
N VAL A 90 -3.42 -18.90 -19.15
CA VAL A 90 -2.36 -18.40 -20.05
C VAL A 90 -0.97 -18.47 -19.40
N MET A 91 -0.89 -18.25 -18.09
CA MET A 91 0.38 -18.25 -17.34
C MET A 91 0.83 -19.64 -16.87
N ASP A 92 -0.07 -20.63 -16.89
CA ASP A 92 0.21 -22.02 -16.54
C ASP A 92 1.36 -22.63 -17.35
N LYS A 93 1.49 -22.24 -18.64
CA LYS A 93 2.55 -22.75 -19.52
C LYS A 93 3.95 -22.22 -19.16
N PHE A 94 4.04 -21.03 -18.57
CA PHE A 94 5.32 -20.43 -18.16
C PHE A 94 5.72 -20.90 -16.75
N MET A 95 4.75 -21.01 -15.83
CA MET A 95 4.98 -21.43 -14.45
C MET A 95 5.43 -22.90 -14.34
N ARG A 96 4.90 -23.77 -15.22
CA ARG A 96 5.34 -25.17 -15.33
C ARG A 96 6.83 -25.34 -15.69
N ARG A 97 7.48 -24.34 -16.32
CA ARG A 97 8.94 -24.39 -16.56
C ARG A 97 9.77 -24.09 -15.31
N ILE A 98 9.20 -23.38 -14.33
CA ILE A 98 9.87 -23.01 -13.07
C ILE A 98 9.57 -24.05 -11.97
N GLY A 99 8.69 -25.03 -12.24
CA GLY A 99 8.38 -26.13 -11.34
C GLY A 99 7.35 -25.81 -10.25
N LEU A 100 6.56 -24.74 -10.42
CA LEU A 100 5.43 -24.38 -9.55
C LEU A 100 4.10 -24.70 -10.22
N SER A 101 3.11 -25.10 -9.42
CA SER A 101 1.72 -25.24 -9.86
C SER A 101 1.15 -23.88 -10.29
N GLY A 102 0.33 -23.85 -11.35
CA GLY A 102 -0.34 -22.63 -11.81
C GLY A 102 -1.22 -21.95 -10.75
N LYS A 103 -1.53 -22.67 -9.65
CA LYS A 103 -2.21 -22.14 -8.46
C LYS A 103 -1.39 -21.11 -7.68
N ALA A 104 -0.06 -21.13 -7.78
CA ALA A 104 0.82 -20.16 -7.11
C ALA A 104 0.81 -18.76 -7.77
N PHE A 105 0.25 -18.63 -8.97
CA PHE A 105 0.20 -17.34 -9.67
C PHE A 105 -0.81 -16.36 -9.06
N ILE A 106 -1.92 -16.88 -8.56
CA ILE A 106 -3.01 -16.10 -7.95
C ILE A 106 -2.48 -15.30 -6.73
N PRO A 107 -1.81 -15.92 -5.73
CA PRO A 107 -1.26 -15.18 -4.60
C PRO A 107 -0.16 -14.19 -4.99
N LEU A 108 0.61 -14.45 -6.04
CA LEU A 108 1.64 -13.54 -6.55
C LEU A 108 1.04 -12.26 -7.16
N ILE A 109 0.00 -12.38 -7.98
CA ILE A 109 -0.72 -11.20 -8.53
C ILE A 109 -1.40 -10.41 -7.41
N VAL A 110 -2.10 -11.10 -6.51
CA VAL A 110 -2.79 -10.45 -5.39
C VAL A 110 -1.77 -9.76 -4.46
N GLY A 111 -0.61 -10.39 -4.26
CA GLY A 111 0.52 -9.87 -3.50
C GLY A 111 1.14 -8.59 -4.07
N PHE A 112 1.05 -8.37 -5.38
CA PHE A 112 1.53 -7.14 -6.04
C PHE A 112 0.72 -5.90 -5.62
N GLY A 113 -0.60 -6.05 -5.44
CA GLY A 113 -1.46 -4.97 -4.94
C GLY A 113 -1.26 -4.76 -3.43
N CYS A 114 -1.39 -5.84 -2.66
CA CYS A 114 -1.13 -5.83 -1.24
C CYS A 114 -0.57 -7.18 -0.76
N ASN A 115 0.51 -7.12 0.02
CA ASN A 115 1.19 -8.31 0.52
C ASN A 115 0.31 -9.16 1.46
N VAL A 116 -0.62 -8.53 2.18
CA VAL A 116 -1.50 -9.19 3.16
C VAL A 116 -2.41 -10.24 2.50
N PRO A 117 -3.25 -9.90 1.51
CA PRO A 117 -4.09 -10.90 0.84
C PRO A 117 -3.26 -11.89 -0.01
N GLY A 118 -2.11 -11.49 -0.54
CA GLY A 118 -1.20 -12.41 -1.25
C GLY A 118 -0.68 -13.53 -0.34
N ILE A 119 -0.25 -13.19 0.87
CA ILE A 119 0.17 -14.17 1.88
C ILE A 119 -1.01 -15.02 2.35
N MET A 120 -2.19 -14.42 2.58
CA MET A 120 -3.39 -15.18 2.95
C MET A 120 -3.79 -16.17 1.85
N ALA A 121 -3.71 -15.79 0.58
CA ALA A 121 -4.01 -16.64 -0.57
C ALA A 121 -2.97 -17.77 -0.72
N ALA A 122 -1.71 -17.58 -0.35
CA ALA A 122 -0.70 -18.65 -0.38
C ALA A 122 -1.04 -19.82 0.56
N ARG A 123 -1.94 -19.63 1.54
CA ARG A 123 -2.40 -20.69 2.44
C ARG A 123 -3.26 -21.76 1.75
N THR A 124 -3.79 -21.50 0.55
CA THR A 124 -4.60 -22.48 -0.20
C THR A 124 -3.76 -23.42 -1.06
N LEU A 125 -2.43 -23.22 -1.12
CA LEU A 125 -1.50 -24.09 -1.83
C LEU A 125 -1.35 -25.45 -1.14
N ASP A 126 -1.37 -26.51 -1.97
CA ASP A 126 -1.38 -27.92 -1.54
C ASP A 126 -0.05 -28.35 -0.91
N THR A 127 1.07 -27.81 -1.40
CA THR A 127 2.42 -28.23 -0.99
C THR A 127 3.10 -27.17 -0.11
N HIS A 128 3.72 -27.61 0.99
CA HIS A 128 4.45 -26.71 1.89
C HIS A 128 5.58 -25.94 1.19
N ARG A 129 6.33 -26.60 0.28
CA ARG A 129 7.37 -25.94 -0.53
C ARG A 129 6.83 -24.79 -1.38
N GLU A 130 5.66 -24.96 -2.01
CA GLU A 130 5.03 -23.90 -2.82
C GLU A 130 4.58 -22.73 -1.94
N ARG A 131 3.99 -23.02 -0.77
CA ARG A 131 3.58 -22.00 0.19
C ARG A 131 4.76 -21.16 0.67
N VAL A 132 5.84 -21.80 1.09
CA VAL A 132 7.05 -21.12 1.59
C VAL A 132 7.68 -20.29 0.48
N THR A 133 7.80 -20.84 -0.74
CA THR A 133 8.38 -20.12 -1.89
C THR A 133 7.54 -18.90 -2.26
N THR A 134 6.20 -19.04 -2.28
CA THR A 134 5.28 -17.94 -2.60
C THR A 134 5.35 -16.82 -1.55
N VAL A 135 5.35 -17.17 -0.26
CA VAL A 135 5.46 -16.18 0.83
C VAL A 135 6.82 -15.48 0.83
N LEU A 136 7.91 -16.19 0.53
CA LEU A 136 9.26 -15.62 0.37
C LEU A 136 9.38 -14.69 -0.84
N MET A 137 8.61 -14.95 -1.90
CA MET A 137 8.55 -14.08 -3.08
C MET A 137 7.66 -12.85 -2.90
N SER A 138 6.65 -12.93 -2.05
CA SER A 138 5.73 -11.84 -1.73
C SER A 138 6.41 -10.50 -1.33
N PRO A 139 7.48 -10.47 -0.51
CA PRO A 139 8.20 -9.23 -0.23
C PRO A 139 9.00 -8.70 -1.43
N PHE A 140 9.33 -9.48 -2.45
CA PHE A 140 10.01 -8.94 -3.64
C PHE A 140 9.04 -8.20 -4.57
N MET A 141 7.73 -8.34 -4.35
CA MET A 141 6.70 -7.55 -5.01
C MET A 141 6.56 -6.22 -4.28
N SER A 142 6.94 -5.14 -4.94
CA SER A 142 6.85 -3.80 -4.39
C SER A 142 5.42 -3.28 -4.46
N CYS A 143 4.68 -3.34 -3.35
CA CYS A 143 3.43 -2.60 -3.21
C CYS A 143 3.73 -1.09 -3.02
N GLY A 144 2.75 -0.22 -3.34
CA GLY A 144 2.93 1.24 -3.26
C GLY A 144 3.40 1.74 -1.90
N ALA A 145 3.00 1.08 -0.82
CA ALA A 145 3.45 1.39 0.54
C ALA A 145 4.96 1.18 0.74
N ARG A 146 5.57 0.16 0.11
CA ARG A 146 7.02 -0.05 0.19
C ARG A 146 7.81 0.98 -0.59
N LEU A 147 7.31 1.42 -1.75
CA LEU A 147 7.94 2.52 -2.48
C LEU A 147 8.00 3.79 -1.63
N ALA A 148 6.90 4.11 -0.94
CA ALA A 148 6.87 5.25 -0.03
C ALA A 148 7.90 5.12 1.10
N VAL A 149 8.01 3.95 1.73
CA VAL A 149 9.02 3.70 2.78
C VAL A 149 10.45 3.79 2.22
N TYR A 150 10.71 3.24 1.03
CA TYR A 150 12.03 3.36 0.38
C TYR A 150 12.39 4.81 0.07
N ALA A 151 11.42 5.61 -0.38
CA ALA A 151 11.61 7.04 -0.60
C ALA A 151 11.92 7.79 0.72
N LEU A 152 11.19 7.50 1.81
CA LEU A 152 11.44 8.10 3.12
C LEU A 152 12.81 7.74 3.70
N LEU A 153 13.23 6.47 3.55
CA LEU A 153 14.56 6.01 3.97
C LEU A 153 15.67 6.64 3.14
N GLN A 154 15.47 6.80 1.82
CA GLN A 154 16.42 7.52 0.96
C GLN A 154 16.58 8.98 1.40
N LEU A 155 15.47 9.65 1.74
CA LEU A 155 15.50 11.03 2.25
C LEU A 155 16.28 11.15 3.56
N HIS A 156 16.14 10.20 4.50
CA HIS A 156 16.81 10.29 5.81
C HIS A 156 18.27 9.83 5.78
N PHE A 157 18.61 8.78 5.02
CA PHE A 157 19.94 8.16 5.08
C PHE A 157 20.94 8.79 4.09
N PHE A 158 20.47 9.35 2.97
CA PHE A 158 21.31 9.96 1.92
C PHE A 158 21.15 11.49 1.84
N GLN A 159 21.08 12.16 3.00
CA GLN A 159 20.98 13.63 3.11
C GLN A 159 22.04 14.40 2.28
N SER A 160 23.20 13.82 2.01
CA SER A 160 24.31 14.43 1.27
C SER A 160 24.14 14.43 -0.26
N VAL A 161 23.39 13.49 -0.84
CA VAL A 161 23.16 13.43 -2.31
C VAL A 161 21.82 14.07 -2.67
N VAL A 162 20.81 13.96 -1.79
CA VAL A 162 19.45 14.46 -2.05
C VAL A 162 19.35 15.99 -1.92
N LYS A 163 20.13 16.64 -1.04
CA LYS A 163 20.20 18.12 -0.99
C LYS A 163 20.72 18.72 -2.31
N THR A 164 21.68 18.08 -2.97
CA THR A 164 22.21 18.52 -4.26
C THR A 164 21.19 18.34 -5.39
N LEU A 165 20.38 17.27 -5.35
CA LEU A 165 19.34 17.03 -6.34
C LEU A 165 18.12 17.96 -6.16
N TYR A 166 17.74 18.28 -4.91
CA TYR A 166 16.69 19.26 -4.63
C TYR A 166 17.10 20.69 -5.03
N LEU A 167 18.39 21.04 -4.88
CA LEU A 167 18.96 22.31 -5.36
C LEU A 167 19.10 22.39 -6.89
N LEU A 168 19.14 21.26 -7.59
CA LEU A 168 19.20 21.21 -9.06
C LEU A 168 17.80 21.18 -9.71
N CYS A 169 16.75 20.93 -8.92
CA CYS A 169 15.36 20.84 -9.35
C CYS A 169 14.53 22.09 -8.98
N MET A 170 15.12 23.04 -8.24
CA MET A 170 14.60 24.39 -8.01
C MET A 170 15.27 25.38 -8.97
#